data_AF-A0A7C1G5H3-F1
#
_entry.id   AF-A0A7C1G5H3-F1
#
_cell.length_a   1.000
_cell.length_b   1.000
_cell.length_c   1.000
_cell.angle_alpha   90.00
_cell.angle_beta   90.00
_cell.angle_gamma   90.00
#
_symmetry.space_group_name_H-M   'P 1'
#
loop_
_entity.id
_entity.type
_entity.pdbx_description
1 polymer ?
#
loop_
_entity_poly.entity_id
_entity_poly.type
_entity_poly.pdbx_seq_one_letter_code
_entity_poly.pdbx_strand_id
1 'polypeptide(L)'
;MNIRRRRLVLCGILLSAGGLMLIGVAALLAGPSLPPDQTIYLPIVNHRYNTRNFAHGRFGAAASSTELTRYLGLQPYDLSWFNLGWYLDWGVNAQPPEPYGMEYVQVIRLMQTTTPPYYALVEPASWGELAALVQARPNDLYVVGNEPDSPFQDNMCPAAYVSAYHDVYTFIKGISPSTPVGIGGIVQPTPVRFRYLDTIWNTYQISYSQRLPTDFWNIHAFILNETGGWGAFIPPCTDPAGAVTIGLDELDRMDIFISRLQDFRQWMAAKGEREKPLYITEYGILFPEDYGYPNIPRVRDFMYATFDYFLGPQSISPTIGYPRDNNHLVQRWIWFSLAHDPYYMGGALFDPRTTPPTLTTLGQAWIDYVQQLTPTVNLMPYNAIANVPPDPRPVTATIQLEVINNGGSAISNGFYVTLYDQGGTPVSSEMTQDVRCCGRFSVATLLWPNLPPGIHTGHIRVDPDNRINETNESDNEIEVIVTVLEHYTRLPLIVR
;
A
#
# COMPACT_ATOMS: atom_id res chain seq x y z
N MET A 1 -72.92 2.64 -21.97
CA MET A 1 -73.11 1.47 -21.09
C MET A 1 -71.73 1.03 -20.59
N ASN A 2 -71.45 1.34 -19.32
CA ASN A 2 -70.37 0.86 -18.44
C ASN A 2 -68.91 0.72 -18.96
N ILE A 3 -68.13 1.80 -18.76
CA ILE A 3 -66.70 1.73 -18.45
C ILE A 3 -66.57 1.73 -16.92
N ARG A 4 -66.19 0.60 -16.31
CA ARG A 4 -65.97 0.49 -14.86
C ARG A 4 -64.60 1.07 -14.49
N ARG A 5 -64.61 2.18 -13.76
CA ARG A 5 -63.49 2.71 -12.98
C ARG A 5 -63.10 1.71 -11.88
N ARG A 6 -61.82 1.34 -11.79
CA ARG A 6 -61.23 0.80 -10.56
C ARG A 6 -60.39 1.91 -9.92
N ARG A 7 -60.80 2.31 -8.71
CA ARG A 7 -60.04 3.18 -7.80
C ARG A 7 -58.92 2.34 -7.18
N LEU A 8 -57.68 2.83 -7.24
CA LEU A 8 -56.63 2.39 -6.33
C LEU A 8 -56.60 3.37 -5.16
N VAL A 9 -56.72 2.85 -3.95
CA VAL A 9 -56.59 3.57 -2.68
C VAL A 9 -55.10 3.57 -2.33
N LEU A 10 -54.46 4.75 -2.30
CA LEU A 10 -53.13 4.90 -1.68
C LEU A 10 -53.33 5.19 -0.20
N CYS A 11 -52.95 4.24 0.64
CA CYS A 11 -52.78 4.43 2.07
C CYS A 11 -51.42 5.11 2.29
N GLY A 12 -51.43 6.30 2.91
CA GLY A 12 -50.22 7.05 3.21
C GLY A 12 -49.46 6.42 4.38
N ILE A 13 -48.18 6.12 4.16
CA ILE A 13 -47.20 5.90 5.22
C ILE A 13 -46.21 7.06 5.13
N LEU A 14 -46.15 7.85 6.20
CA LEU A 14 -45.12 8.86 6.46
C LEU A 14 -43.77 8.15 6.54
N LEU A 15 -42.89 8.44 5.58
CA LEU A 15 -41.46 8.11 5.66
C LEU A 15 -40.66 9.40 5.85
N SER A 16 -39.92 9.41 6.95
CA SER A 16 -38.96 10.41 7.39
C SER A 16 -37.88 10.70 6.36
N ALA A 17 -37.41 11.95 6.36
CA ALA A 17 -36.45 12.52 5.43
C ALA A 17 -35.19 11.66 5.24
N GLY A 18 -34.99 11.18 4.02
CA GLY A 18 -33.85 10.36 3.61
C GLY A 18 -34.13 9.70 2.26
N GLY A 19 -34.31 10.49 1.21
CA GLY A 19 -34.74 9.95 -0.08
C GLY A 19 -34.97 11.02 -1.14
N LEU A 20 -33.93 11.78 -1.49
CA LEU A 20 -33.96 12.74 -2.60
C LEU A 20 -32.76 12.48 -3.52
N MET A 21 -32.63 11.23 -3.99
CA MET A 21 -31.61 10.87 -5.00
C MET A 21 -32.13 9.89 -6.06
N LEU A 22 -33.45 9.84 -6.29
CA LEU A 22 -34.04 9.01 -7.35
C LEU A 22 -35.19 9.67 -8.14
N ILE A 23 -35.52 10.93 -7.85
CA ILE A 23 -36.62 11.64 -8.56
C ILE A 23 -36.11 12.47 -9.76
N GLY A 24 -34.79 12.74 -9.85
CA GLY A 24 -34.23 13.56 -10.94
C GLY A 24 -34.05 12.85 -12.28
N VAL A 25 -33.86 11.52 -12.29
CA VAL A 25 -33.58 10.76 -13.53
C VAL A 25 -34.88 10.32 -14.24
N ALA A 26 -35.93 10.02 -13.47
CA ALA A 26 -37.22 9.60 -14.06
C ALA A 26 -37.97 10.76 -14.74
N ALA A 27 -37.73 12.01 -14.33
CA ALA A 27 -38.38 13.18 -14.93
C ALA A 27 -37.81 13.58 -16.31
N LEU A 28 -36.60 13.15 -16.67
CA LEU A 28 -36.01 13.39 -18.00
C LEU A 28 -36.49 12.39 -19.07
N LEU A 29 -37.05 11.24 -18.68
CA LEU A 29 -37.54 10.22 -19.62
C LEU A 29 -39.01 10.44 -20.07
N ALA A 30 -39.66 11.52 -19.62
CA ALA A 30 -41.05 11.83 -19.96
C ALA A 30 -41.26 13.25 -20.55
N GLY A 31 -40.20 13.94 -20.96
CA GLY A 31 -40.25 15.25 -21.63
C GLY A 31 -39.97 15.17 -23.14
N PRO A 32 -40.28 16.23 -23.92
CA PRO A 32 -40.01 16.23 -25.36
C PRO A 32 -38.52 16.04 -25.63
N SER A 33 -38.19 15.26 -26.66
CA SER A 33 -36.81 15.00 -27.12
C SER A 33 -35.98 16.29 -27.20
N LEU A 34 -34.86 16.34 -26.48
CA LEU A 34 -33.90 17.44 -26.56
C LEU A 34 -33.21 17.43 -27.94
N PRO A 35 -32.88 18.60 -28.53
CA PRO A 35 -32.16 18.69 -29.80
C PRO A 35 -30.74 18.10 -29.73
N PRO A 36 -30.15 17.67 -30.87
CA PRO A 36 -28.89 16.91 -30.89
C PRO A 36 -27.63 17.63 -30.37
N ASP A 37 -27.67 18.96 -30.20
CA ASP A 37 -26.48 19.79 -29.98
C ASP A 37 -26.46 20.52 -28.61
N GLN A 38 -27.11 19.98 -27.58
CA GLN A 38 -26.98 20.52 -26.22
C GLN A 38 -26.01 19.69 -25.37
N THR A 39 -24.83 20.25 -25.11
CA THR A 39 -23.96 19.83 -24.02
C THR A 39 -24.63 20.12 -22.68
N ILE A 40 -25.09 19.07 -22.00
CA ILE A 40 -25.64 19.19 -20.64
C ILE A 40 -24.47 19.26 -19.67
N TYR A 41 -24.23 20.44 -19.10
CA TYR A 41 -23.40 20.56 -17.91
C TYR A 41 -24.23 20.14 -16.71
N LEU A 42 -24.04 18.90 -16.25
CA LEU A 42 -24.52 18.51 -14.93
C LEU A 42 -23.67 19.26 -13.89
N PRO A 43 -24.24 20.14 -13.05
CA PRO A 43 -23.49 20.66 -11.93
C PRO A 43 -23.13 19.46 -11.06
N ILE A 44 -21.83 19.20 -10.89
CA ILE A 44 -21.38 18.34 -9.80
C ILE A 44 -21.72 19.12 -8.53
N VAL A 45 -22.85 18.78 -7.90
CA VAL A 45 -23.14 19.21 -6.53
C VAL A 45 -22.26 18.35 -5.63
N ASN A 46 -20.97 18.68 -5.61
CA ASN A 46 -20.04 18.09 -4.68
C ASN A 46 -20.25 18.83 -3.35
N HIS A 47 -20.95 18.22 -2.41
CA HIS A 47 -21.01 18.75 -1.06
C HIS A 47 -19.58 18.68 -0.47
N ARG A 48 -18.86 19.80 -0.60
CA ARG A 48 -17.58 20.12 0.04
C ARG A 48 -16.37 19.37 -0.53
N TYR A 49 -15.90 19.77 -1.72
CA TYR A 49 -14.45 19.77 -1.96
C TYR A 49 -13.83 20.77 -0.98
N ASN A 50 -13.49 20.31 0.23
CA ASN A 50 -12.43 20.97 0.97
C ASN A 50 -11.14 20.63 0.21
N THR A 51 -10.55 21.61 -0.48
CA THR A 51 -9.28 21.42 -1.22
C THR A 51 -8.11 21.02 -0.33
N ARG A 52 -8.31 20.96 1.01
CA ARG A 52 -7.34 20.41 1.98
C ARG A 52 -7.43 18.90 2.19
N ASN A 53 -8.54 18.26 1.82
CA ASN A 53 -8.73 16.83 2.08
C ASN A 53 -8.31 16.02 0.86
N PHE A 54 -7.34 15.12 1.03
CA PHE A 54 -6.86 14.21 -0.01
C PHE A 54 -6.38 12.90 0.60
N ALA A 55 -6.41 11.80 -0.16
CA ALA A 55 -5.84 10.53 0.26
C ALA A 55 -4.31 10.63 0.25
N HIS A 56 -3.67 10.73 1.42
CA HIS A 56 -2.22 10.74 1.54
C HIS A 56 -1.73 9.29 1.61
N GLY A 57 -1.10 8.80 0.54
CA GLY A 57 -0.80 7.37 0.38
C GLY A 57 0.21 6.80 1.39
N ARG A 58 1.00 7.66 2.05
CA ARG A 58 1.85 7.28 3.19
C ARG A 58 1.08 6.98 4.48
N PHE A 59 -0.02 7.68 4.75
CA PHE A 59 -0.76 7.60 6.02
C PHE A 59 -1.92 6.60 5.91
N GLY A 60 -1.99 5.67 6.86
CA GLY A 60 -3.09 4.75 6.99
C GLY A 60 -3.50 4.53 8.45
N ALA A 61 -4.61 3.82 8.64
CA ALA A 61 -5.10 3.43 9.95
C ALA A 61 -5.62 1.99 9.93
N ALA A 62 -5.47 1.27 11.04
CA ALA A 62 -6.09 -0.02 11.23
C ALA A 62 -7.58 0.21 11.49
N ALA A 63 -8.44 -0.29 10.60
CA ALA A 63 -9.86 0.05 10.56
C ALA A 63 -10.67 -1.02 9.84
N SER A 64 -11.70 -1.55 10.49
CA SER A 64 -12.69 -2.41 9.86
C SER A 64 -13.49 -1.68 8.78
N SER A 65 -13.96 -2.44 7.79
CA SER A 65 -14.91 -1.95 6.78
C SER A 65 -16.17 -1.30 7.38
N THR A 66 -16.62 -1.79 8.55
CA THR A 66 -17.77 -1.24 9.28
C THR A 66 -17.44 0.10 9.91
N GLU A 67 -16.25 0.25 10.50
CA GLU A 67 -15.79 1.53 11.06
C GLU A 67 -15.69 2.60 9.98
N LEU A 68 -15.04 2.31 8.84
CA LEU A 68 -14.94 3.30 7.75
C LEU A 68 -16.31 3.79 7.30
N THR A 69 -17.25 2.86 7.11
CA THR A 69 -18.63 3.17 6.71
C THR A 69 -19.36 3.98 7.78
N ARG A 70 -19.11 3.70 9.07
CA ARG A 70 -19.73 4.39 10.21
C ARG A 70 -19.22 5.82 10.37
N TYR A 71 -17.96 6.09 10.05
CA TYR A 71 -17.31 7.39 10.28
C TYR A 71 -17.28 8.30 9.05
N LEU A 72 -17.52 7.76 7.86
CA LEU A 72 -17.62 8.55 6.63
C LEU A 72 -18.86 9.47 6.65
N GLY A 73 -18.64 10.78 6.50
CA GLY A 73 -19.73 11.77 6.50
C GLY A 73 -20.38 11.99 7.87
N LEU A 74 -19.80 11.44 8.94
CA LEU A 74 -20.25 11.67 10.31
C LEU A 74 -20.16 13.18 10.64
N GLN A 75 -21.04 13.67 11.52
CA GLN A 75 -21.02 15.06 12.01
C GLN A 75 -20.97 15.04 13.54
N PRO A 76 -20.20 15.93 14.19
CA PRO A 76 -19.47 17.05 13.62
C PRO A 76 -18.07 16.68 13.07
N TYR A 77 -17.70 15.40 13.00
CA TYR A 77 -16.38 14.94 12.55
C TYR A 77 -16.51 13.94 11.42
N ASP A 78 -15.77 14.15 10.33
CA ASP A 78 -15.81 13.30 9.14
C ASP A 78 -14.45 12.61 8.93
N LEU A 79 -14.48 11.31 8.62
CA LEU A 79 -13.31 10.52 8.24
C LEU A 79 -12.47 11.19 7.14
N SER A 80 -13.10 11.95 6.24
CA SER A 80 -12.41 12.68 5.16
C SER A 80 -11.34 13.67 5.66
N TRP A 81 -11.32 14.01 6.96
CA TRP A 81 -10.37 14.97 7.54
C TRP A 81 -9.03 14.35 7.93
N PHE A 82 -8.94 13.01 7.93
CA PHE A 82 -7.75 12.27 8.35
C PHE A 82 -6.73 12.05 7.23
N ASN A 83 -7.06 12.39 5.98
CA ASN A 83 -6.20 12.19 4.80
C ASN A 83 -5.64 10.75 4.68
N LEU A 84 -6.40 9.74 5.11
CA LEU A 84 -5.98 8.34 5.01
C LEU A 84 -5.91 7.92 3.55
N GLY A 85 -4.78 7.32 3.14
CA GLY A 85 -4.60 6.76 1.81
C GLY A 85 -4.73 5.25 1.74
N TRP A 86 -4.73 4.57 2.88
CA TRP A 86 -4.85 3.11 2.94
C TRP A 86 -5.23 2.61 4.33
N TYR A 87 -5.67 1.36 4.40
CA TYR A 87 -6.08 0.71 5.64
C TYR A 87 -6.02 -0.81 5.53
N LEU A 88 -6.20 -1.47 6.68
CA LEU A 88 -6.40 -2.90 6.79
C LEU A 88 -7.32 -3.21 7.97
N ASP A 89 -7.89 -4.41 7.97
CA ASP A 89 -8.68 -4.96 9.08
C ASP A 89 -8.32 -6.40 9.43
N TRP A 90 -7.06 -6.77 9.16
CA TRP A 90 -6.46 -8.09 9.44
C TRP A 90 -7.08 -9.28 8.71
N GLY A 91 -7.99 -9.04 7.77
CA GLY A 91 -8.61 -10.08 6.97
C GLY A 91 -8.41 -9.88 5.48
N VAL A 92 -9.26 -10.54 4.70
CA VAL A 92 -9.37 -10.32 3.27
C VAL A 92 -10.78 -9.87 2.89
N ASN A 93 -10.88 -9.03 1.88
CA ASN A 93 -12.15 -8.53 1.40
C ASN A 93 -12.07 -8.32 -0.12
N ALA A 94 -12.93 -9.02 -0.86
CA ALA A 94 -12.97 -8.89 -2.32
C ALA A 94 -13.66 -7.60 -2.79
N GLN A 95 -14.43 -6.94 -1.92
CA GLN A 95 -15.16 -5.70 -2.17
C GLN A 95 -15.00 -4.73 -0.98
N PRO A 96 -13.77 -4.32 -0.66
CA PRO A 96 -13.52 -3.43 0.46
C PRO A 96 -14.10 -2.03 0.17
N PRO A 97 -14.57 -1.28 1.19
CA PRO A 97 -14.87 0.12 0.99
C PRO A 97 -13.59 0.90 0.65
N GLU A 98 -13.62 1.70 -0.42
CA GLU A 98 -12.46 2.49 -0.89
C GLU A 98 -12.80 4.00 -0.90
N PRO A 99 -13.21 4.59 0.24
CA PRO A 99 -13.57 6.00 0.28
C PRO A 99 -12.38 6.84 -0.18
N TYR A 100 -12.64 7.77 -1.11
CA TYR A 100 -11.62 8.66 -1.68
C TYR A 100 -10.42 7.93 -2.34
N GLY A 101 -10.61 6.67 -2.75
CA GLY A 101 -9.55 5.86 -3.38
C GLY A 101 -8.55 5.27 -2.39
N MET A 102 -8.91 5.17 -1.10
CA MET A 102 -8.12 4.44 -0.11
C MET A 102 -7.84 3.01 -0.56
N GLU A 103 -6.59 2.58 -0.45
CA GLU A 103 -6.20 1.21 -0.75
C GLU A 103 -6.46 0.29 0.45
N TYR A 104 -6.91 -0.92 0.18
CA TYR A 104 -7.08 -1.96 1.19
C TYR A 104 -5.95 -3.01 1.07
N VAL A 105 -5.40 -3.42 2.22
CA VAL A 105 -4.41 -4.49 2.29
C VAL A 105 -5.09 -5.80 2.62
N GLN A 106 -4.85 -6.81 1.78
CA GLN A 106 -5.34 -8.17 1.98
C GLN A 106 -4.38 -8.89 2.93
N VAL A 107 -4.81 -9.24 4.13
CA VAL A 107 -4.00 -9.98 5.11
C VAL A 107 -4.43 -11.44 5.11
N ILE A 108 -3.57 -12.31 4.60
CA ILE A 108 -3.80 -13.75 4.58
C ILE A 108 -3.41 -14.31 5.94
N ARG A 109 -4.39 -14.76 6.73
CA ARG A 109 -4.19 -15.31 8.07
C ARG A 109 -3.83 -16.79 8.00
N LEU A 110 -2.84 -17.16 8.82
CA LEU A 110 -2.28 -18.50 8.88
C LEU A 110 -2.41 -19.09 10.28
N MET A 111 -2.33 -20.41 10.35
CA MET A 111 -2.10 -21.11 11.61
C MET A 111 -1.19 -22.32 11.38
N GLN A 112 -0.30 -22.60 12.33
CA GLN A 112 0.46 -23.84 12.31
C GLN A 112 -0.41 -24.97 12.85
N THR A 113 -0.30 -26.15 12.26
CA THR A 113 -0.93 -27.36 12.82
C THR A 113 0.03 -28.02 13.81
N THR A 114 -0.41 -29.11 14.46
CA THR A 114 0.29 -29.71 15.63
C THR A 114 1.75 -30.12 15.40
N THR A 115 2.25 -30.21 14.17
CA THR A 115 3.68 -30.45 13.91
C THR A 115 4.14 -29.60 12.71
N PRO A 116 5.18 -28.75 12.84
CA PRO A 116 5.82 -28.13 11.68
C PRO A 116 6.34 -29.22 10.71
N PRO A 117 6.32 -29.00 9.38
CA PRO A 117 6.08 -27.74 8.69
C PRO A 117 4.61 -27.51 8.29
N TYR A 118 3.67 -28.27 8.83
CA TYR A 118 2.28 -28.24 8.40
C TYR A 118 1.53 -27.01 8.92
N TYR A 119 0.75 -26.39 8.04
CA TYR A 119 -0.03 -25.19 8.31
C TYR A 119 -1.44 -25.31 7.72
N ALA A 120 -2.32 -24.37 8.07
CA ALA A 120 -3.60 -24.17 7.42
C ALA A 120 -3.82 -22.68 7.11
N LEU A 121 -4.57 -22.40 6.04
CA LEU A 121 -5.14 -21.09 5.81
C LEU A 121 -6.30 -20.87 6.77
N VAL A 122 -6.30 -19.74 7.47
CA VAL A 122 -7.40 -19.31 8.34
C VAL A 122 -8.31 -18.38 7.57
N GLU A 123 -7.73 -17.41 6.87
CA GLU A 123 -8.46 -16.44 6.05
C GLU A 123 -7.58 -16.00 4.87
N PRO A 124 -8.02 -16.18 3.60
CA PRO A 124 -9.22 -16.90 3.17
C PRO A 124 -9.19 -18.38 3.59
N ALA A 125 -10.35 -19.03 3.75
CA ALA A 125 -10.45 -20.37 4.32
C ALA A 125 -10.03 -21.48 3.34
N SER A 126 -9.81 -21.15 2.07
CA SER A 126 -9.38 -22.11 1.04
C SER A 126 -8.59 -21.48 -0.10
N TRP A 127 -7.86 -22.32 -0.84
CA TRP A 127 -7.18 -21.94 -2.08
C TRP A 127 -8.13 -21.42 -3.16
N GLY A 128 -9.37 -21.92 -3.21
CA GLY A 128 -10.38 -21.46 -4.17
C GLY A 128 -10.83 -20.04 -3.87
N GLU A 129 -11.02 -19.70 -2.59
CA GLU A 129 -11.31 -18.33 -2.15
C GLU A 129 -10.14 -17.40 -2.42
N LEU A 130 -8.91 -17.83 -2.13
CA LEU A 130 -7.70 -17.05 -2.47
C LEU A 130 -7.61 -16.78 -3.98
N ALA A 131 -7.90 -17.79 -4.82
CA ALA A 131 -7.86 -17.60 -6.27
C ALA A 131 -8.89 -16.58 -6.75
N ALA A 132 -10.12 -16.68 -6.26
CA ALA A 132 -11.19 -15.74 -6.59
C ALA A 132 -10.84 -14.31 -6.17
N LEU A 133 -10.22 -14.16 -4.98
CA LEU A 133 -9.76 -12.88 -4.47
C LEU A 133 -8.68 -12.26 -5.38
N VAL A 134 -7.62 -13.01 -5.69
CA VAL A 134 -6.51 -12.52 -6.54
C VAL A 134 -7.00 -12.15 -7.95
N GLN A 135 -7.93 -12.93 -8.51
CA GLN A 135 -8.52 -12.62 -9.81
C GLN A 135 -9.36 -11.33 -9.78
N ALA A 136 -10.11 -11.11 -8.70
CA ALA A 136 -10.92 -9.90 -8.54
C ALA A 136 -10.07 -8.66 -8.21
N ARG A 137 -8.95 -8.84 -7.53
CA ARG A 137 -8.11 -7.78 -6.95
C ARG A 137 -6.61 -8.00 -7.22
N PRO A 138 -6.17 -8.09 -8.49
CA PRO A 138 -4.79 -8.45 -8.81
C PRO A 138 -3.76 -7.37 -8.47
N ASN A 139 -4.20 -6.13 -8.19
CA ASN A 139 -3.33 -4.99 -7.94
C ASN A 139 -3.24 -4.59 -6.46
N ASP A 140 -3.95 -5.29 -5.57
CA ASP A 140 -3.92 -5.06 -4.13
C ASP A 140 -2.62 -5.57 -3.52
N LEU A 141 -2.27 -5.02 -2.34
CA LEU A 141 -1.19 -5.54 -1.52
C LEU A 141 -1.67 -6.80 -0.77
N TYR A 142 -0.95 -7.90 -0.92
CA TYR A 142 -1.19 -9.13 -0.16
C TYR A 142 -0.09 -9.34 0.87
N VAL A 143 -0.44 -9.39 2.14
CA VAL A 143 0.47 -9.70 3.25
C VAL A 143 0.21 -11.13 3.70
N VAL A 144 1.24 -11.96 3.71
CA VAL A 144 1.10 -13.39 4.08
C VAL A 144 1.45 -13.59 5.55
N GLY A 145 0.42 -13.57 6.40
CA GLY A 145 0.50 -13.74 7.84
C GLY A 145 0.45 -12.43 8.62
N ASN A 146 -0.05 -12.49 9.85
CA ASN A 146 -0.04 -11.37 10.81
C ASN A 146 0.72 -11.76 12.07
N GLU A 147 1.84 -11.11 12.35
CA GLU A 147 2.76 -11.46 13.45
C GLU A 147 2.95 -12.98 13.60
N PRO A 148 3.46 -13.66 12.55
CA PRO A 148 3.79 -15.08 12.66
C PRO A 148 4.80 -15.35 13.79
N ASP A 149 5.56 -14.34 14.20
CA ASP A 149 6.50 -14.33 15.31
C ASP A 149 5.86 -14.06 16.69
N SER A 150 4.53 -13.93 16.79
CA SER A 150 3.82 -13.63 18.04
C SER A 150 2.99 -14.83 18.52
N PRO A 151 3.09 -15.24 19.79
CA PRO A 151 2.27 -16.33 20.32
C PRO A 151 0.77 -16.00 20.42
N PHE A 152 0.36 -14.74 20.19
CA PHE A 152 -1.03 -14.28 20.27
C PHE A 152 -1.68 -14.00 18.91
N GLN A 153 -0.94 -14.16 17.82
CA GLN A 153 -1.45 -13.97 16.46
C GLN A 153 -1.33 -15.28 15.67
N ASP A 154 -0.75 -15.25 14.47
CA ASP A 154 -0.64 -16.44 13.62
C ASP A 154 0.28 -17.50 14.23
N ASN A 155 1.20 -17.10 15.12
CA ASN A 155 1.99 -17.98 15.98
C ASN A 155 2.61 -19.16 15.21
N MET A 156 3.50 -18.87 14.28
CA MET A 156 4.08 -19.82 13.34
C MET A 156 5.54 -20.07 13.65
N CYS A 157 5.94 -21.32 13.89
CA CYS A 157 7.36 -21.65 13.89
C CYS A 157 7.97 -21.41 12.49
N PRO A 158 9.26 -21.02 12.36
CA PRO A 158 9.87 -20.68 11.08
C PRO A 158 9.67 -21.71 9.96
N ALA A 159 9.76 -23.00 10.27
CA ALA A 159 9.58 -24.07 9.29
C ALA A 159 8.14 -24.16 8.73
N ALA A 160 7.13 -23.96 9.59
CA ALA A 160 5.73 -23.92 9.17
C ALA A 160 5.45 -22.64 8.37
N TYR A 161 5.98 -21.50 8.82
CA TYR A 161 5.81 -20.23 8.12
C TYR A 161 6.45 -20.25 6.72
N VAL A 162 7.65 -20.81 6.58
CA VAL A 162 8.34 -20.94 5.28
C VAL A 162 7.51 -21.74 4.27
N SER A 163 6.90 -22.83 4.72
CA SER A 163 6.07 -23.68 3.86
C SER A 163 4.79 -22.94 3.46
N ALA A 164 4.11 -22.33 4.43
CA ALA A 164 2.93 -21.51 4.19
C ALA A 164 3.21 -20.36 3.21
N TYR A 165 4.30 -19.64 3.44
CA TYR A 165 4.69 -18.51 2.63
C TYR A 165 5.02 -18.92 1.19
N HIS A 166 5.80 -19.99 1.00
CA HIS A 166 6.13 -20.50 -0.33
C HIS A 166 4.88 -20.86 -1.13
N ASP A 167 4.00 -21.66 -0.53
CA ASP A 167 2.80 -22.14 -1.20
C ASP A 167 1.86 -20.97 -1.55
N VAL A 168 1.63 -20.04 -0.62
CA VAL A 168 0.78 -18.85 -0.86
C VAL A 168 1.39 -17.92 -1.90
N TYR A 169 2.67 -17.57 -1.76
CA TYR A 169 3.37 -16.69 -2.70
C TYR A 169 3.34 -17.24 -4.13
N THR A 170 3.74 -18.51 -4.30
CA THR A 170 3.79 -19.14 -5.63
C THR A 170 2.40 -19.30 -6.23
N PHE A 171 1.38 -19.59 -5.42
CA PHE A 171 0.00 -19.66 -5.88
C PHE A 171 -0.51 -18.32 -6.41
N ILE A 172 -0.33 -17.22 -5.64
CA ILE A 172 -0.72 -15.87 -6.08
C ILE A 172 0.01 -15.49 -7.37
N LYS A 173 1.33 -15.70 -7.41
CA LYS A 173 2.15 -15.39 -8.60
C LYS A 173 1.80 -16.25 -9.81
N GLY A 174 1.33 -17.48 -9.62
CA GLY A 174 0.83 -18.34 -10.68
C GLY A 174 -0.48 -17.85 -11.31
N ILE A 175 -1.28 -17.11 -10.55
CA ILE A 175 -2.51 -16.47 -11.06
C ILE A 175 -2.18 -15.14 -11.73
N SER A 176 -1.38 -14.30 -11.07
CA SER A 176 -1.03 -12.96 -11.53
C SER A 176 0.40 -12.62 -11.10
N PRO A 177 1.39 -12.74 -12.00
CA PRO A 177 2.80 -12.49 -11.67
C PRO A 177 3.09 -11.08 -11.12
N SER A 178 2.30 -10.09 -11.52
CA SER A 178 2.44 -8.69 -11.10
C SER A 178 1.80 -8.38 -9.76
N THR A 179 1.02 -9.29 -9.17
CA THR A 179 0.35 -9.05 -7.88
C THR A 179 1.38 -8.91 -6.76
N PRO A 180 1.41 -7.79 -6.01
CA PRO A 180 2.42 -7.57 -4.98
C PRO A 180 2.13 -8.39 -3.71
N VAL A 181 3.12 -9.19 -3.29
CA VAL A 181 3.05 -10.07 -2.12
C VAL A 181 4.21 -9.79 -1.15
N GLY A 182 3.84 -9.43 0.07
CA GLY A 182 4.74 -9.16 1.19
C GLY A 182 4.75 -10.29 2.22
N ILE A 183 5.84 -10.38 2.97
CA ILE A 183 5.92 -11.22 4.17
C ILE A 183 5.00 -10.68 5.28
N GLY A 184 4.60 -11.55 6.21
CA GLY A 184 3.85 -11.17 7.39
C GLY A 184 4.70 -10.28 8.31
N GLY A 185 4.08 -9.24 8.85
CA GLY A 185 4.78 -8.28 9.71
C GLY A 185 5.22 -8.92 11.01
N ILE A 186 6.50 -8.81 11.37
CA ILE A 186 6.95 -9.11 12.73
C ILE A 186 6.49 -8.04 13.71
N VAL A 187 6.24 -8.37 14.98
CA VAL A 187 5.73 -7.40 15.99
C VAL A 187 6.60 -6.14 16.10
N GLN A 188 7.92 -6.32 16.02
CA GLN A 188 8.92 -5.27 16.20
C GLN A 188 10.31 -5.71 15.72
N PRO A 189 11.15 -4.84 15.15
CA PRO A 189 12.53 -5.21 14.84
C PRO A 189 13.38 -5.28 16.10
N THR A 190 13.80 -6.49 16.51
CA THR A 190 14.70 -6.73 17.65
C THR A 190 15.68 -7.85 17.33
N PRO A 191 16.79 -7.98 18.09
CA PRO A 191 17.76 -9.04 17.83
C PRO A 191 17.16 -10.46 17.82
N VAL A 192 16.23 -10.78 18.73
CA VAL A 192 15.57 -12.10 18.75
C VAL A 192 14.66 -12.31 17.52
N ARG A 193 13.99 -11.27 17.03
CA ARG A 193 13.14 -11.34 15.84
C ARG A 193 13.95 -11.37 14.54
N PHE A 194 15.13 -10.75 14.51
CA PHE A 194 16.08 -10.95 13.41
C PHE A 194 16.58 -12.41 13.35
N ARG A 195 16.75 -13.11 14.48
CA ARG A 195 17.04 -14.56 14.47
C ARG A 195 15.89 -15.36 13.89
N TYR A 196 14.64 -15.02 14.25
CA TYR A 196 13.44 -15.63 13.67
C TYR A 196 13.41 -15.45 12.14
N LEU A 197 13.62 -14.21 11.65
CA LEU A 197 13.67 -13.89 10.22
C LEU A 197 14.85 -14.55 9.49
N ASP A 198 16.04 -14.59 10.09
CA ASP A 198 17.19 -15.28 9.51
C ASP A 198 16.95 -16.79 9.42
N THR A 199 16.23 -17.37 10.39
CA THR A 199 15.83 -18.77 10.34
C THR A 199 14.85 -19.01 9.19
N ILE A 200 13.86 -18.14 8.99
CA ILE A 200 12.96 -18.19 7.82
C ILE A 200 13.77 -18.09 6.53
N TRP A 201 14.62 -17.08 6.40
CA TRP A 201 15.43 -16.81 5.21
C TRP A 201 16.28 -18.02 4.83
N ASN A 202 17.03 -18.56 5.79
CA ASN A 202 17.91 -19.70 5.57
C ASN A 202 17.13 -20.98 5.28
N THR A 203 16.03 -21.21 6.00
CA THR A 203 15.18 -22.39 5.78
C THR A 203 14.55 -22.36 4.39
N TYR A 204 14.10 -21.19 3.91
CA TYR A 204 13.57 -21.06 2.55
C TYR A 204 14.63 -21.42 1.49
N GLN A 205 15.85 -20.90 1.65
CA GLN A 205 16.96 -21.21 0.76
C GLN A 205 17.33 -22.70 0.74
N ILE A 206 17.27 -23.37 1.88
CA ILE A 206 17.53 -24.81 1.99
C ILE A 206 16.39 -25.62 1.36
N SER A 207 15.14 -25.29 1.67
CA SER A 207 13.97 -26.06 1.22
C SER A 207 13.68 -25.90 -0.27
N TYR A 208 13.90 -24.72 -0.83
CA TYR A 208 13.46 -24.40 -2.20
C TYR A 208 14.60 -24.03 -3.16
N SER A 209 15.85 -24.02 -2.69
CA SER A 209 17.02 -23.63 -3.50
C SER A 209 16.89 -22.23 -4.13
N GLN A 210 16.13 -21.35 -3.49
CA GLN A 210 15.84 -19.99 -3.94
C GLN A 210 15.97 -19.03 -2.76
N ARG A 211 16.33 -17.77 -3.03
CA ARG A 211 16.18 -16.72 -2.01
C ARG A 211 14.70 -16.52 -1.71
N LEU A 212 14.37 -16.20 -0.46
CA LEU A 212 13.00 -15.87 -0.06
C LEU A 212 12.47 -14.73 -0.95
N PRO A 213 11.51 -15.00 -1.84
CA PRO A 213 10.99 -13.98 -2.73
C PRO A 213 9.98 -13.11 -1.98
N THR A 214 9.94 -11.83 -2.27
CA THR A 214 8.91 -10.91 -1.76
C THR A 214 8.93 -9.64 -2.61
N ASP A 215 7.80 -8.98 -2.82
CA ASP A 215 7.75 -7.73 -3.60
C ASP A 215 7.92 -6.49 -2.70
N PHE A 216 7.63 -6.63 -1.41
CA PHE A 216 7.80 -5.58 -0.40
C PHE A 216 7.98 -6.19 0.98
N TRP A 217 8.71 -5.51 1.84
CA TRP A 217 8.82 -5.89 3.24
C TRP A 217 7.75 -5.23 4.07
N ASN A 218 7.24 -5.96 5.04
CA ASN A 218 6.24 -5.50 5.97
C ASN A 218 6.70 -5.81 7.40
N ILE A 219 6.46 -4.88 8.32
CA ILE A 219 6.70 -5.05 9.75
C ILE A 219 5.58 -4.36 10.55
N HIS A 220 5.47 -4.72 11.81
CA HIS A 220 4.94 -3.82 12.83
C HIS A 220 6.11 -3.13 13.53
N ALA A 221 5.84 -1.97 14.11
CA ALA A 221 6.87 -1.15 14.74
C ALA A 221 6.46 -0.75 16.17
N PHE A 222 5.97 -1.70 16.95
CA PHE A 222 5.73 -1.45 18.36
C PHE A 222 7.05 -1.41 19.16
N ILE A 223 7.01 -0.76 20.32
CA ILE A 223 8.05 -0.87 21.34
C ILE A 223 7.45 -1.66 22.48
N LEU A 224 7.72 -2.95 22.53
CA LEU A 224 7.14 -3.88 23.50
C LEU A 224 8.22 -4.74 24.15
N ASN A 225 7.88 -5.19 25.35
CA ASN A 225 8.70 -6.08 26.12
C ASN A 225 8.67 -7.51 25.56
N GLU A 226 9.82 -8.17 25.52
CA GLU A 226 9.92 -9.58 25.09
C GLU A 226 10.16 -10.52 26.27
N THR A 227 10.61 -9.95 27.40
CA THR A 227 11.03 -10.69 28.60
C THR A 227 10.24 -10.23 29.82
N GLY A 228 9.57 -11.13 30.54
CA GLY A 228 8.88 -10.76 31.79
C GLY A 228 7.35 -10.78 31.73
N GLY A 229 6.79 -11.56 30.80
CA GLY A 229 5.39 -12.01 30.89
C GLY A 229 4.33 -11.07 30.32
N TRP A 230 4.73 -10.04 29.56
CA TRP A 230 3.83 -9.14 28.84
C TRP A 230 4.51 -8.62 27.57
N GLY A 231 3.73 -8.00 26.68
CA GLY A 231 4.24 -7.35 25.46
C GLY A 231 4.28 -8.29 24.27
N ALA A 232 5.41 -8.31 23.55
CA ALA A 232 5.61 -9.05 22.31
C ALA A 232 6.09 -10.50 22.51
N PHE A 233 6.60 -10.83 23.70
CA PHE A 233 7.13 -12.16 24.05
C PHE A 233 8.24 -12.65 23.11
N ILE A 234 8.75 -13.86 23.37
CA ILE A 234 9.73 -14.54 22.53
C ILE A 234 8.99 -15.18 21.34
N PRO A 235 9.52 -15.04 20.11
CA PRO A 235 8.94 -15.72 18.94
C PRO A 235 8.87 -17.24 19.08
N PRO A 236 7.84 -17.89 18.49
CA PRO A 236 7.71 -19.34 18.53
C PRO A 236 8.93 -20.04 17.92
N CYS A 237 9.31 -21.17 18.52
CA CYS A 237 10.45 -22.00 18.09
C CYS A 237 11.79 -21.23 17.95
N THR A 238 11.98 -20.14 18.69
CA THR A 238 13.17 -19.29 18.58
C THR A 238 13.95 -19.28 19.90
N ASP A 239 15.28 -19.33 19.80
CA ASP A 239 16.18 -19.11 20.93
C ASP A 239 15.97 -17.68 21.47
N PRO A 240 15.68 -17.48 22.77
CA PRO A 240 15.45 -16.16 23.36
C PRO A 240 16.71 -15.26 23.40
N ALA A 241 17.86 -15.72 22.93
CA ALA A 241 19.09 -14.92 22.88
C ALA A 241 18.90 -13.59 22.13
N GLY A 242 19.10 -12.48 22.84
CA GLY A 242 18.94 -11.12 22.30
C GLY A 242 17.53 -10.56 22.48
N ALA A 243 16.65 -11.24 23.23
CA ALA A 243 15.37 -10.68 23.63
C ALA A 243 15.56 -9.42 24.49
N VAL A 244 14.71 -8.43 24.27
CA VAL A 244 14.81 -7.12 24.92
C VAL A 244 13.80 -6.97 26.06
N THR A 245 14.26 -6.35 27.15
CA THR A 245 13.40 -5.87 28.23
C THR A 245 13.02 -4.42 27.95
N ILE A 246 11.73 -4.11 27.98
CA ILE A 246 11.19 -2.76 27.76
C ILE A 246 10.28 -2.41 28.95
N GLY A 247 10.46 -1.22 29.52
CA GLY A 247 9.57 -0.64 30.52
C GLY A 247 8.33 0.00 29.88
N LEU A 248 7.25 0.14 30.67
CA LEU A 248 6.07 0.86 30.22
C LEU A 248 6.40 2.32 29.89
N ASP A 249 7.37 2.94 30.54
CA ASP A 249 7.78 4.31 30.26
C ASP A 249 8.64 4.47 28.99
N GLU A 250 8.97 3.38 28.30
CA GLU A 250 9.81 3.38 27.10
C GLU A 250 9.02 3.18 25.79
N LEU A 251 7.69 2.94 25.87
CA LEU A 251 6.86 2.57 24.72
C LEU A 251 6.81 3.66 23.61
N ASP A 252 7.13 4.92 23.94
CA ASP A 252 7.16 6.07 23.04
C ASP A 252 8.58 6.63 22.78
N ARG A 253 9.62 5.86 23.12
CA ARG A 253 11.01 6.33 22.97
C ARG A 253 11.44 6.35 21.50
N MET A 254 11.53 7.56 20.94
CA MET A 254 11.90 7.78 19.54
C MET A 254 13.30 7.26 19.18
N ASP A 255 14.26 7.30 20.10
CA ASP A 255 15.59 6.73 19.87
C ASP A 255 15.53 5.20 19.67
N ILE A 256 14.71 4.50 20.47
CA ILE A 256 14.45 3.07 20.29
C ILE A 256 13.72 2.84 18.96
N PHE A 257 12.65 3.60 18.68
CA PHE A 257 11.88 3.49 17.44
C PHE A 257 12.76 3.62 16.19
N ILE A 258 13.55 4.69 16.12
CA ILE A 258 14.42 4.98 14.98
C ILE A 258 15.49 3.90 14.81
N SER A 259 16.15 3.49 15.91
CA SER A 259 17.20 2.46 15.84
C SER A 259 16.68 1.14 15.26
N ARG A 260 15.48 0.70 15.67
CA ARG A 260 14.87 -0.54 15.17
C ARG A 260 14.53 -0.48 13.68
N LEU A 261 14.07 0.67 13.18
CA LEU A 261 13.82 0.86 11.75
C LEU A 261 15.13 0.86 10.93
N GLN A 262 16.17 1.52 11.45
CA GLN A 262 17.49 1.51 10.83
C GLN A 262 18.09 0.11 10.80
N ASP A 263 17.99 -0.64 11.88
CA ASP A 263 18.46 -2.03 11.98
C ASP A 263 17.74 -2.93 10.96
N PHE A 264 16.42 -2.78 10.82
CA PHE A 264 15.66 -3.55 9.84
C PHE A 264 16.09 -3.22 8.40
N ARG A 265 16.31 -1.95 8.10
CA ARG A 265 16.80 -1.52 6.77
C ARG A 265 18.23 -1.94 6.50
N GLN A 266 19.09 -1.97 7.51
CA GLN A 266 20.44 -2.53 7.41
C GLN A 266 20.37 -4.04 7.13
N TRP A 267 19.49 -4.76 7.83
CA TRP A 267 19.25 -6.18 7.58
C TRP A 267 18.76 -6.41 6.14
N MET A 268 17.77 -5.65 5.66
CA MET A 268 17.31 -5.70 4.27
C MET A 268 18.47 -5.45 3.28
N ALA A 269 19.24 -4.38 3.48
CA ALA A 269 20.37 -4.07 2.60
C ALA A 269 21.42 -5.19 2.57
N ALA A 270 21.74 -5.78 3.74
CA ALA A 270 22.67 -6.91 3.85
C ALA A 270 22.16 -8.18 3.13
N LYS A 271 20.85 -8.35 2.99
CA LYS A 271 20.23 -9.44 2.22
C LYS A 271 20.05 -9.15 0.73
N GLY A 272 20.40 -7.94 0.28
CA GLY A 272 20.18 -7.49 -1.10
C GLY A 272 18.76 -7.00 -1.37
N GLU A 273 18.00 -6.66 -0.33
CA GLU A 273 16.59 -6.31 -0.35
C GLU A 273 16.35 -4.79 -0.24
N ARG A 274 17.41 -3.97 -0.35
CA ARG A 274 17.34 -2.49 -0.27
C ARG A 274 16.39 -1.89 -1.30
N GLU A 275 16.36 -2.47 -2.51
CA GLU A 275 15.55 -2.00 -3.64
C GLU A 275 14.06 -2.38 -3.51
N LYS A 276 13.60 -2.72 -2.30
CA LYS A 276 12.19 -2.99 -2.03
C LYS A 276 11.65 -2.02 -0.98
N PRO A 277 10.37 -1.62 -1.08
CA PRO A 277 9.77 -0.76 -0.09
C PRO A 277 9.59 -1.49 1.24
N LEU A 278 9.62 -0.72 2.33
CA LEU A 278 9.27 -1.17 3.67
C LEU A 278 7.98 -0.47 4.08
N TYR A 279 6.96 -1.26 4.41
CA TYR A 279 5.69 -0.80 4.94
C TYR A 279 5.58 -1.16 6.42
N ILE A 280 5.05 -0.24 7.21
CA ILE A 280 4.66 -0.49 8.59
C ILE A 280 3.15 -0.68 8.59
N THR A 281 2.68 -1.92 8.67
CA THR A 281 1.23 -2.19 8.65
C THR A 281 0.58 -2.00 10.00
N GLU A 282 1.34 -1.94 11.09
CA GLU A 282 0.83 -1.54 12.41
C GLU A 282 1.93 -0.90 13.27
N TYR A 283 1.62 0.20 13.93
CA TYR A 283 2.40 0.74 15.04
C TYR A 283 1.54 1.70 15.87
N GLY A 284 2.06 2.09 17.04
CA GLY A 284 1.41 3.02 17.95
C GLY A 284 1.68 2.63 19.40
N ILE A 285 0.81 3.09 20.29
CA ILE A 285 0.88 2.76 21.72
C ILE A 285 -0.35 1.94 22.11
N LEU A 286 -0.14 0.64 22.35
CA LEU A 286 -1.21 -0.33 22.62
C LEU A 286 -1.77 -0.25 24.04
N PHE A 287 -1.07 0.36 24.99
CA PHE A 287 -1.48 0.35 26.39
C PHE A 287 -2.44 1.51 26.70
N PRO A 288 -3.67 1.23 27.19
CA PRO A 288 -4.57 2.28 27.66
C PRO A 288 -4.04 2.97 28.93
N GLU A 289 -4.59 4.15 29.25
CA GLU A 289 -4.23 4.88 30.47
C GLU A 289 -4.43 4.05 31.74
N ASP A 290 -5.50 3.25 31.78
CA ASP A 290 -5.88 2.40 32.92
C ASP A 290 -4.87 1.27 33.20
N TYR A 291 -3.99 0.94 32.24
CA TYR A 291 -2.94 -0.08 32.40
C TYR A 291 -1.62 0.51 32.93
N GLY A 292 -1.63 1.75 33.41
CA GLY A 292 -0.45 2.41 33.99
C GLY A 292 0.43 3.11 32.96
N TYR A 293 -0.06 3.29 31.72
CA TYR A 293 0.53 4.19 30.73
C TYR A 293 -0.34 5.46 30.59
N PRO A 294 -0.41 6.31 31.64
CA PRO A 294 -1.16 7.55 31.54
C PRO A 294 -0.43 8.49 30.58
N ASN A 295 -1.19 9.36 29.89
CA ASN A 295 -0.74 10.56 29.19
C ASN A 295 -0.97 10.49 27.67
N ILE A 296 -2.23 10.67 27.24
CA ILE A 296 -2.59 11.02 25.84
C ILE A 296 -1.60 12.02 25.20
N PRO A 297 -1.12 13.07 25.88
CA PRO A 297 -0.03 13.91 25.38
C PRO A 297 1.24 13.16 24.95
N ARG A 298 1.71 12.13 25.68
CA ARG A 298 2.86 11.31 25.26
C ARG A 298 2.55 10.54 23.97
N VAL A 299 1.37 9.94 23.88
CA VAL A 299 0.93 9.21 22.67
C VAL A 299 0.84 10.17 21.47
N ARG A 300 0.33 11.37 21.69
CA ARG A 300 0.29 12.45 20.68
C ARG A 300 1.70 12.87 20.28
N ASP A 301 2.58 13.12 21.23
CA ASP A 301 3.95 13.60 20.97
C ASP A 301 4.75 12.53 20.22
N PHE A 302 4.54 11.26 20.54
CA PHE A 302 5.06 10.13 19.77
C PHE A 302 4.49 10.08 18.36
N MET A 303 3.17 10.21 18.20
CA MET A 303 2.52 10.26 16.89
C MET A 303 3.12 11.36 16.01
N TYR A 304 3.23 12.59 16.52
CA TYR A 304 3.84 13.69 15.78
C TYR A 304 5.32 13.44 15.48
N ALA A 305 6.10 12.98 16.47
CA ALA A 305 7.52 12.72 16.27
C ALA A 305 7.78 11.62 15.23
N THR A 306 6.92 10.59 15.18
CA THR A 306 7.02 9.54 14.14
C THR A 306 6.63 10.06 12.76
N PHE A 307 5.58 10.88 12.63
CA PHE A 307 5.24 11.51 11.34
C PHE A 307 6.36 12.43 10.84
N ASP A 308 6.89 13.28 11.71
CA ASP A 308 8.01 14.18 11.40
C ASP A 308 9.26 13.38 11.01
N TYR A 309 9.53 12.27 11.70
CA TYR A 309 10.63 11.38 11.34
C TYR A 309 10.42 10.77 9.96
N PHE A 310 9.26 10.16 9.71
CA PHE A 310 9.00 9.45 8.46
C PHE A 310 9.04 10.36 7.23
N LEU A 311 8.47 11.57 7.34
CA LEU A 311 8.44 12.57 6.28
C LEU A 311 9.75 13.37 6.16
N GLY A 312 10.53 13.41 7.25
CA GLY A 312 11.69 14.27 7.37
C GLY A 312 12.98 13.66 6.82
N PRO A 313 14.03 14.50 6.65
CA PRO A 313 15.32 14.05 6.12
C PRO A 313 16.04 13.03 7.02
N GLN A 314 15.64 12.88 8.29
CA GLN A 314 16.20 11.87 9.21
C GLN A 314 15.80 10.44 8.83
N SER A 315 14.74 10.27 8.04
CA SER A 315 14.31 9.00 7.44
C SER A 315 15.02 8.72 6.11
N ILE A 316 15.94 9.56 5.65
CA ILE A 316 16.64 9.36 4.37
C ILE A 316 18.02 8.74 4.60
N SER A 317 18.32 7.65 3.91
CA SER A 317 19.66 7.05 3.94
C SER A 317 20.09 6.49 2.59
N PRO A 318 21.15 7.02 1.95
CA PRO A 318 21.60 6.54 0.65
C PRO A 318 22.15 5.11 0.69
N THR A 319 22.45 4.54 1.86
CA THR A 319 23.02 3.19 1.96
C THR A 319 21.99 2.11 2.25
N ILE A 320 20.89 2.44 2.94
CA ILE A 320 19.90 1.46 3.40
C ILE A 320 18.44 1.82 3.09
N GLY A 321 18.17 3.04 2.62
CA GLY A 321 16.84 3.48 2.20
C GLY A 321 16.47 3.03 0.80
N TYR A 322 15.17 3.09 0.48
CA TYR A 322 14.61 2.65 -0.80
C TYR A 322 14.77 3.73 -1.88
N PRO A 323 15.58 3.52 -2.94
CA PRO A 323 15.94 4.59 -3.88
C PRO A 323 14.79 5.19 -4.66
N ARG A 324 13.78 4.38 -5.02
CA ARG A 324 12.61 4.88 -5.77
C ARG A 324 11.77 5.87 -4.97
N ASP A 325 11.98 5.95 -3.66
CA ASP A 325 11.30 6.88 -2.77
C ASP A 325 12.31 7.83 -2.10
N ASN A 326 13.23 8.42 -2.87
CA ASN A 326 14.26 9.34 -2.39
C ASN A 326 15.13 8.79 -1.23
N ASN A 327 15.33 7.47 -1.19
CA ASN A 327 16.04 6.76 -0.13
C ASN A 327 15.38 6.87 1.26
N HIS A 328 14.06 7.05 1.34
CA HIS A 328 13.34 6.96 2.62
C HIS A 328 13.39 5.54 3.19
N LEU A 329 13.50 5.44 4.52
CA LEU A 329 13.50 4.16 5.25
C LEU A 329 12.10 3.54 5.30
N VAL A 330 11.03 4.30 5.26
CA VAL A 330 9.66 3.77 5.31
C VAL A 330 8.79 4.50 4.30
N GLN A 331 8.09 3.75 3.46
CA GLN A 331 7.29 4.34 2.40
C GLN A 331 5.88 4.67 2.87
N ARG A 332 5.30 3.83 3.73
CA ARG A 332 3.92 3.93 4.20
C ARG A 332 3.80 3.35 5.61
N TRP A 333 2.92 3.93 6.44
CA TRP A 333 2.62 3.44 7.79
C TRP A 333 1.12 3.44 8.11
N ILE A 334 0.69 2.46 8.91
CA ILE A 334 -0.66 2.36 9.46
C ILE A 334 -0.61 2.53 10.98
N TRP A 335 -1.36 3.50 11.48
CA TRP A 335 -1.56 3.71 12.91
C TRP A 335 -2.60 2.74 13.48
N PHE A 336 -2.25 2.09 14.58
CA PHE A 336 -3.20 1.34 15.39
C PHE A 336 -3.78 2.27 16.46
N SER A 337 -5.04 2.70 16.35
CA SER A 337 -6.07 2.29 15.38
C SER A 337 -7.11 3.38 15.14
N LEU A 338 -7.99 3.20 14.16
CA LEU A 338 -9.08 4.15 13.91
C LEU A 338 -10.04 4.22 15.10
N ALA A 339 -10.51 3.08 15.62
CA ALA A 339 -11.53 3.08 16.66
C ALA A 339 -11.58 1.81 17.53
N HIS A 340 -10.45 1.14 17.78
CA HIS A 340 -10.45 0.01 18.72
C HIS A 340 -10.97 0.45 20.09
N ASP A 341 -11.71 -0.42 20.77
CA ASP A 341 -12.21 -0.14 22.12
C ASP A 341 -11.05 0.21 23.07
N PRO A 342 -11.04 1.45 23.61
CA PRO A 342 -9.96 1.95 24.46
C PRO A 342 -9.92 1.29 25.84
N TYR A 343 -10.90 0.47 26.21
CA TYR A 343 -10.81 -0.39 27.39
C TYR A 343 -9.77 -1.49 27.23
N TYR A 344 -9.56 -1.98 26.00
CA TYR A 344 -8.61 -3.06 25.72
C TYR A 344 -7.30 -2.53 25.16
N MET A 345 -7.34 -1.58 24.22
CA MET A 345 -6.14 -1.12 23.51
C MET A 345 -6.07 0.41 23.40
N GLY A 346 -4.88 0.97 23.53
CA GLY A 346 -4.61 2.40 23.31
C GLY A 346 -4.60 2.81 21.83
N GLY A 347 -4.52 4.11 21.59
CA GLY A 347 -4.27 4.67 20.26
C GLY A 347 -5.51 4.98 19.40
N ALA A 348 -6.73 4.77 19.89
CA ALA A 348 -7.95 5.00 19.11
C ALA A 348 -8.16 6.49 18.72
N LEU A 349 -8.47 6.74 17.44
CA LEU A 349 -8.76 8.09 16.91
C LEU A 349 -10.24 8.49 17.12
N PHE A 350 -11.14 7.53 17.17
CA PHE A 350 -12.53 7.67 17.59
C PHE A 350 -12.80 6.81 18.81
N ASP A 351 -13.66 7.28 19.72
CA ASP A 351 -14.21 6.45 20.78
C ASP A 351 -15.44 5.70 20.23
N PRO A 352 -15.38 4.37 20.05
CA PRO A 352 -16.48 3.60 19.48
C PRO A 352 -17.64 3.40 20.46
N ARG A 353 -17.45 3.67 21.76
CA ARG A 353 -18.40 3.38 22.85
C ARG A 353 -19.50 4.43 22.96
N THR A 354 -19.31 5.60 22.36
CA THR A 354 -20.32 6.66 22.32
C THR A 354 -21.28 6.47 21.14
N THR A 355 -22.51 7.01 21.26
CA THR A 355 -23.54 6.95 20.21
C THR A 355 -24.16 8.34 20.00
N PRO A 356 -23.84 9.05 18.88
CA PRO A 356 -22.87 8.66 17.87
C PRO A 356 -21.43 8.63 18.45
N PRO A 357 -20.52 7.89 17.81
CA PRO A 357 -19.10 7.91 18.15
C PRO A 357 -18.53 9.33 18.17
N THR A 358 -17.56 9.54 19.04
CA THR A 358 -16.94 10.85 19.26
C THR A 358 -15.47 10.81 18.89
N LEU A 359 -14.97 11.89 18.30
CA LEU A 359 -13.54 12.07 18.05
C LEU A 359 -12.77 12.10 19.37
N THR A 360 -11.65 11.38 19.47
CA THR A 360 -10.77 11.46 20.64
C THR A 360 -9.84 12.67 20.54
N THR A 361 -9.19 13.06 21.64
CA THR A 361 -8.13 14.08 21.60
C THR A 361 -7.00 13.70 20.65
N LEU A 362 -6.70 12.40 20.54
CA LEU A 362 -5.69 11.89 19.61
C LEU A 362 -6.16 11.97 18.15
N GLY A 363 -7.44 11.69 17.88
CA GLY A 363 -8.05 11.90 16.57
C GLY A 363 -8.00 13.37 16.13
N GLN A 364 -8.27 14.31 17.05
CA GLN A 364 -8.13 15.74 16.75
C GLN A 364 -6.68 16.10 16.43
N ALA A 365 -5.72 15.58 17.20
CA ALA A 365 -4.30 15.82 16.93
C ALA A 365 -3.88 15.29 15.54
N TRP A 366 -4.32 14.10 15.16
CA TRP A 366 -4.10 13.57 13.81
C TRP A 366 -4.59 14.56 12.74
N ILE A 367 -5.84 15.00 12.85
CA ILE A 367 -6.45 15.95 11.91
C ILE A 367 -5.63 17.24 11.86
N ASP A 368 -5.27 17.80 13.02
CA ASP A 368 -4.49 19.04 13.10
C ASP A 368 -3.14 18.92 12.39
N TYR A 369 -2.49 17.76 12.46
CA TYR A 369 -1.23 17.50 11.75
C TYR A 369 -1.45 17.37 10.23
N VAL A 370 -2.31 16.44 9.80
CA VAL A 370 -2.42 16.11 8.37
C VAL A 370 -3.08 17.20 7.54
N GLN A 371 -3.89 18.07 8.15
CA GLN A 371 -4.52 19.22 7.48
C GLN A 371 -3.53 20.36 7.19
N GLN A 372 -2.29 20.28 7.70
CA GLN A 372 -1.20 21.19 7.35
C GLN A 372 -0.40 20.69 6.14
N LEU A 373 -0.57 19.43 5.74
CA LEU A 373 0.14 18.83 4.61
C LEU A 373 -0.51 19.24 3.28
N THR A 374 0.32 19.38 2.25
CA THR A 374 -0.13 19.58 0.87
C THR A 374 0.10 18.31 0.06
N PRO A 375 -0.78 17.98 -0.90
CA PRO A 375 -0.56 16.84 -1.80
C PRO A 375 0.71 17.07 -2.62
N THR A 376 1.50 16.01 -2.79
CA THR A 376 2.76 16.04 -3.54
C THR A 376 2.78 14.90 -4.54
N VAL A 377 3.21 15.20 -5.76
CA VAL A 377 3.41 14.25 -6.86
C VAL A 377 4.77 14.52 -7.45
N ASN A 378 5.51 13.47 -7.78
CA ASN A 378 6.79 13.58 -8.45
C ASN A 378 7.02 12.34 -9.30
N LEU A 379 6.61 12.41 -10.54
CA LEU A 379 6.91 11.43 -11.55
C LEU A 379 8.40 11.53 -11.89
N MET A 380 9.00 10.38 -12.18
CA MET A 380 10.34 10.36 -12.76
C MET A 380 10.56 9.02 -13.47
N PRO A 381 11.32 9.02 -14.58
CA PRO A 381 11.84 7.79 -15.14
C PRO A 381 12.87 7.17 -14.19
N TYR A 382 12.78 5.87 -13.95
CA TYR A 382 13.71 5.18 -13.04
C TYR A 382 14.58 4.13 -13.72
N ASN A 383 13.98 3.23 -14.49
CA ASN A 383 14.70 2.17 -15.19
C ASN A 383 14.11 1.95 -16.58
N ALA A 384 14.97 1.96 -17.61
CA ALA A 384 14.58 1.75 -19.00
C ALA A 384 15.29 0.51 -19.56
N ILE A 385 14.52 -0.48 -19.98
CA ILE A 385 15.04 -1.74 -20.55
C ILE A 385 14.64 -1.82 -22.02
N ALA A 386 15.63 -1.85 -22.91
CA ALA A 386 15.42 -2.02 -24.34
C ALA A 386 15.51 -3.51 -24.75
N ASN A 387 14.44 -4.01 -25.34
CA ASN A 387 14.36 -5.33 -25.95
C ASN A 387 14.48 -5.19 -27.48
N VAL A 388 15.53 -5.76 -28.05
CA VAL A 388 15.80 -5.70 -29.49
C VAL A 388 15.57 -7.07 -30.11
N PRO A 389 14.63 -7.22 -31.07
CA PRO A 389 14.42 -8.50 -31.74
C PRO A 389 15.62 -8.83 -32.65
N PRO A 390 15.92 -10.13 -32.86
CA PRO A 390 17.08 -10.54 -33.64
C PRO A 390 16.96 -10.24 -35.15
N ASP A 391 15.77 -10.36 -35.73
CA ASP A 391 15.49 -10.15 -37.16
C ASP A 391 13.99 -9.81 -37.37
N PRO A 392 13.60 -9.19 -38.51
CA PRO A 392 14.43 -8.68 -39.61
C PRO A 392 14.95 -7.25 -39.35
N ARG A 393 15.87 -6.79 -40.19
CA ARG A 393 16.44 -5.42 -40.10
C ARG A 393 15.91 -4.50 -41.21
N PRO A 394 15.78 -3.19 -40.95
CA PRO A 394 15.98 -2.53 -39.66
C PRO A 394 14.97 -2.99 -38.60
N VAL A 395 15.36 -2.98 -37.32
CA VAL A 395 14.56 -3.55 -36.22
C VAL A 395 13.73 -2.46 -35.55
N THR A 396 12.63 -2.88 -34.93
CA THR A 396 11.91 -2.06 -33.95
C THR A 396 12.27 -2.56 -32.56
N ALA A 397 12.91 -1.71 -31.75
CA ALA A 397 13.15 -2.01 -30.34
C ALA A 397 11.91 -1.68 -29.51
N THR A 398 11.64 -2.50 -28.49
CA THR A 398 10.61 -2.23 -27.47
C THR A 398 11.31 -1.80 -26.20
N ILE A 399 11.03 -0.59 -25.72
CA ILE A 399 11.59 -0.06 -24.47
C ILE A 399 10.51 -0.10 -23.40
N GLN A 400 10.81 -0.76 -22.28
CA GLN A 400 9.98 -0.74 -21.08
C GLN A 400 10.60 0.22 -20.08
N LEU A 401 9.86 1.28 -19.73
CA LEU A 401 10.26 2.29 -18.77
C LEU A 401 9.42 2.17 -17.50
N GLU A 402 10.07 2.04 -16.35
CA GLU A 402 9.43 2.26 -15.06
C GLU A 402 9.29 3.76 -14.80
N VAL A 403 8.04 4.23 -14.74
CA VAL A 403 7.69 5.59 -14.29
C VAL A 403 7.24 5.51 -12.84
N ILE A 404 8.06 6.05 -11.94
CA ILE A 404 7.79 6.02 -10.50
C ILE A 404 7.07 7.31 -10.08
N ASN A 405 6.39 7.31 -8.94
CA ASN A 405 5.94 8.51 -8.25
C ASN A 405 6.49 8.53 -6.82
N ASN A 406 7.45 9.40 -6.52
CA ASN A 406 8.06 9.52 -5.18
C ASN A 406 7.34 10.54 -4.27
N GLY A 407 6.26 11.16 -4.76
CA GLY A 407 5.37 12.03 -3.98
C GLY A 407 4.47 11.27 -3.01
N GLY A 408 3.75 12.01 -2.16
CA GLY A 408 2.81 11.46 -1.15
C GLY A 408 1.40 11.18 -1.66
N SER A 409 1.06 11.62 -2.87
CA SER A 409 -0.28 11.49 -3.47
C SER A 409 -0.22 10.65 -4.74
N ALA A 410 -1.18 9.74 -4.91
CA ALA A 410 -1.36 9.03 -6.16
C ALA A 410 -1.96 9.94 -7.24
N ILE A 411 -1.72 9.61 -8.50
CA ILE A 411 -2.39 10.26 -9.64
C ILE A 411 -3.24 9.24 -10.39
N SER A 412 -4.40 9.70 -10.89
CA SER A 412 -5.26 8.95 -11.81
C SER A 412 -5.35 9.58 -13.20
N ASN A 413 -4.89 10.83 -13.33
CA ASN A 413 -4.92 11.55 -14.61
C ASN A 413 -3.86 10.99 -15.55
N GLY A 414 -4.21 10.89 -16.84
CA GLY A 414 -3.30 10.43 -17.87
C GLY A 414 -2.30 11.50 -18.29
N PHE A 415 -1.05 11.09 -18.48
CA PHE A 415 0.06 11.89 -19.00
C PHE A 415 0.80 11.11 -20.08
N TYR A 416 1.64 11.79 -20.87
CA TYR A 416 2.43 11.12 -21.90
C TYR A 416 3.83 10.78 -21.39
N VAL A 417 4.35 9.65 -21.84
CA VAL A 417 5.77 9.32 -21.79
C VAL A 417 6.26 9.32 -23.23
N THR A 418 7.29 10.09 -23.54
CA THR A 418 7.76 10.25 -24.93
C THR A 418 9.24 9.91 -25.05
N LEU A 419 9.54 9.02 -25.99
CA LEU A 419 10.88 8.73 -26.47
C LEU A 419 11.27 9.75 -27.53
N TYR A 420 12.46 10.32 -27.41
CA TYR A 420 13.08 11.20 -28.38
C TYR A 420 14.40 10.60 -28.87
N ASP A 421 14.72 10.81 -30.14
CA ASP A 421 16.04 10.47 -30.68
C ASP A 421 17.12 11.46 -30.22
N GLN A 422 18.37 11.21 -30.62
CA GLN A 422 19.50 12.10 -30.32
C GLN A 422 19.30 13.54 -30.84
N GLY A 423 18.51 13.72 -31.89
CA GLY A 423 18.18 15.03 -32.47
C GLY A 423 17.06 15.76 -31.73
N GLY A 424 16.46 15.15 -30.71
CA GLY A 424 15.31 15.70 -29.99
C GLY A 424 13.99 15.58 -30.74
N THR A 425 13.91 14.72 -31.76
CA THR A 425 12.66 14.45 -32.49
C THR A 425 11.87 13.36 -31.75
N PRO A 426 10.56 13.56 -31.47
CA PRO A 426 9.72 12.51 -30.89
C PRO A 426 9.67 11.27 -31.79
N VAL A 427 10.00 10.12 -31.23
CA VAL A 427 10.00 8.81 -31.90
C VAL A 427 8.69 8.07 -31.63
N SER A 428 8.29 7.99 -30.36
CA SER A 428 7.04 7.36 -29.92
C SER A 428 6.57 7.96 -28.60
N SER A 429 5.26 8.00 -28.40
CA SER A 429 4.65 8.39 -27.13
C SER A 429 3.63 7.35 -26.71
N GLU A 430 3.50 7.17 -25.40
CA GLU A 430 2.47 6.33 -24.80
C GLU A 430 1.77 7.12 -23.70
N MET A 431 0.45 6.94 -23.59
CA MET A 431 -0.31 7.48 -22.47
C MET A 431 -0.18 6.55 -21.27
N THR A 432 0.31 7.08 -20.16
CA THR A 432 0.40 6.39 -18.86
C THR A 432 -0.54 7.06 -17.86
N GLN A 433 -1.03 6.30 -16.89
CA GLN A 433 -1.91 6.77 -15.82
C GLN A 433 -1.75 5.91 -14.56
N ASP A 434 -2.50 6.24 -13.51
CA ASP A 434 -2.66 5.43 -12.29
C ASP A 434 -1.35 5.12 -11.54
N VAL A 435 -0.40 6.07 -11.52
CA VAL A 435 0.86 5.92 -10.80
C VAL A 435 0.66 6.21 -9.32
N ARG A 436 0.75 5.15 -8.51
CA ARG A 436 0.61 5.19 -7.05
C ARG A 436 1.81 5.89 -6.41
N CYS A 437 1.60 6.50 -5.25
CA CYS A 437 2.62 7.29 -4.53
C CYS A 437 3.83 6.46 -4.04
N CYS A 438 4.75 7.14 -3.36
CA CYS A 438 5.63 6.54 -2.38
C CYS A 438 6.65 5.55 -2.99
N GLY A 439 7.16 5.90 -4.17
CA GLY A 439 8.14 5.11 -4.94
C GLY A 439 7.55 3.90 -5.65
N ARG A 440 6.22 3.82 -5.76
CA ARG A 440 5.54 2.86 -6.65
C ARG A 440 5.57 3.37 -8.09
N PHE A 441 5.28 2.48 -9.02
CA PHE A 441 5.51 2.72 -10.44
C PHE A 441 4.50 2.04 -11.33
N SER A 442 4.41 2.55 -12.56
CA SER A 442 3.78 1.92 -13.70
C SER A 442 4.83 1.69 -14.78
N VAL A 443 4.58 0.77 -15.71
CA VAL A 443 5.50 0.50 -16.82
C VAL A 443 4.91 1.06 -18.12
N ALA A 444 5.65 1.97 -18.74
CA ALA A 444 5.39 2.47 -20.08
C ALA A 444 6.16 1.62 -21.12
N THR A 445 5.50 1.19 -22.18
CA THR A 445 6.06 0.52 -23.36
C THR A 445 6.16 1.47 -24.57
N LEU A 446 7.39 1.83 -24.93
CA LEU A 446 7.72 2.69 -26.07
C LEU A 446 8.31 1.85 -27.22
N LEU A 447 8.12 2.31 -28.46
CA LEU A 447 8.62 1.63 -29.66
C LEU A 447 9.62 2.52 -30.40
N TRP A 448 10.80 1.99 -30.68
CA TRP A 448 11.79 2.67 -31.50
C TRP A 448 11.96 1.94 -32.84
N PRO A 449 11.25 2.37 -33.90
CA PRO A 449 11.26 1.70 -35.18
C PRO A 449 12.50 2.03 -36.02
N ASN A 450 12.74 1.21 -37.04
CA ASN A 450 13.70 1.45 -38.11
C ASN A 450 15.15 1.64 -37.65
N LEU A 451 15.57 0.97 -36.58
CA LEU A 451 16.95 1.01 -36.11
C LEU A 451 17.85 0.13 -37.00
N PRO A 452 18.82 0.70 -37.75
CA PRO A 452 19.84 -0.08 -38.43
C PRO A 452 20.85 -0.68 -37.43
N PRO A 453 21.73 -1.61 -37.84
CA PRO A 453 22.87 -2.02 -37.03
C PRO A 453 23.68 -0.82 -36.51
N GLY A 454 24.02 -0.83 -35.23
CA GLY A 454 24.74 0.26 -34.57
C GLY A 454 24.26 0.54 -33.15
N ILE A 455 24.82 1.59 -32.55
CA ILE A 455 24.42 2.13 -31.25
C ILE A 455 23.55 3.35 -31.50
N HIS A 456 22.38 3.38 -30.87
CA HIS A 456 21.41 4.46 -30.96
C HIS A 456 21.20 5.05 -29.57
N THR A 457 21.35 6.36 -29.45
CA THR A 457 21.17 7.09 -28.20
C THR A 457 19.95 7.99 -28.30
N GLY A 458 19.14 8.02 -27.25
CA GLY A 458 17.96 8.88 -27.15
C GLY A 458 17.70 9.23 -25.70
N HIS A 459 16.62 9.96 -25.46
CA HIS A 459 16.15 10.26 -24.12
C HIS A 459 14.65 10.01 -24.03
N ILE A 460 14.17 9.67 -22.84
CA ILE A 460 12.76 9.51 -22.56
C ILE A 460 12.37 10.55 -21.56
N ARG A 461 11.33 11.34 -21.88
CA ARG A 461 10.75 12.33 -20.99
C ARG A 461 9.39 11.88 -20.49
N VAL A 462 9.22 11.93 -19.18
CA VAL A 462 7.96 11.72 -18.49
C VAL A 462 7.23 13.07 -18.42
N ASP A 463 5.92 13.04 -18.70
CA ASP A 463 5.02 14.20 -18.73
C ASP A 463 5.57 15.44 -19.48
N PRO A 464 5.99 15.31 -20.76
CA PRO A 464 6.60 16.42 -21.50
C PRO A 464 5.65 17.60 -21.74
N ASP A 465 4.34 17.39 -21.58
CA ASP A 465 3.27 18.38 -21.71
C ASP A 465 3.00 19.13 -20.38
N ASN A 466 3.64 18.71 -19.26
CA ASN A 466 3.44 19.25 -17.92
C ASN A 466 1.95 19.20 -17.48
N ARG A 467 1.28 18.05 -17.75
CA ARG A 467 -0.14 17.82 -17.43
C ARG A 467 -0.36 17.56 -15.95
N ILE A 468 0.64 17.00 -15.29
CA ILE A 468 0.70 16.73 -13.87
C ILE A 468 1.54 17.85 -13.26
N ASN A 469 1.08 18.40 -12.13
CA ASN A 469 1.85 19.40 -11.42
C ASN A 469 2.77 18.69 -10.43
N GLU A 470 4.06 18.68 -10.72
CA GLU A 470 5.04 17.91 -9.95
C GLU A 470 5.82 18.80 -8.98
N THR A 471 6.41 18.18 -7.96
CA THR A 471 7.30 18.89 -7.02
C THR A 471 8.68 19.17 -7.61
N ASN A 472 9.09 18.39 -8.62
CA ASN A 472 10.32 18.56 -9.35
C ASN A 472 10.08 18.16 -10.82
N GLU A 473 10.32 19.10 -11.73
CA GLU A 473 10.23 18.86 -13.18
C GLU A 473 11.60 18.59 -13.81
N SER A 474 12.68 18.73 -13.02
CA SER A 474 14.07 18.65 -13.51
C SER A 474 14.64 17.22 -13.55
N ASP A 475 13.94 16.26 -12.94
CA ASP A 475 14.28 14.84 -12.90
C ASP A 475 13.40 13.98 -13.83
N ASN A 476 12.63 14.60 -14.73
CA ASN A 476 11.68 13.95 -15.62
C ASN A 476 12.29 13.29 -16.88
N GLU A 477 13.62 13.15 -16.95
CA GLU A 477 14.31 12.65 -18.14
C GLU A 477 15.37 11.59 -17.83
N ILE A 478 15.44 10.55 -18.67
CA ILE A 478 16.48 9.50 -18.62
C ILE A 478 17.07 9.27 -20.02
N GLU A 479 18.37 9.01 -20.10
CA GLU A 479 19.02 8.56 -21.33
C GLU A 479 18.69 7.08 -21.59
N VAL A 480 18.46 6.73 -22.86
CA VAL A 480 18.31 5.33 -23.30
C VAL A 480 19.27 5.04 -24.44
N ILE A 481 19.95 3.89 -24.32
CA ILE A 481 20.91 3.41 -25.31
C ILE A 481 20.41 2.07 -25.85
N VAL A 482 20.21 1.99 -27.16
CA VAL A 482 19.81 0.77 -27.87
C VAL A 482 20.94 0.31 -28.77
N THR A 483 21.41 -0.92 -28.54
CA THR A 483 22.43 -1.54 -29.40
C THR A 483 21.78 -2.57 -30.31
N VAL A 484 21.91 -2.38 -31.62
CA VAL A 484 21.46 -3.31 -32.65
C VAL A 484 22.66 -4.01 -33.27
N LEU A 485 22.76 -5.32 -33.07
CA LEU A 485 23.90 -6.10 -33.57
C LEU A 485 23.76 -6.38 -35.08
N GLU A 486 24.91 -6.40 -35.77
CA GLU A 486 24.99 -6.73 -37.20
C GLU A 486 24.93 -8.25 -37.47
N HIS A 487 25.16 -9.12 -36.49
CA HIS A 487 24.97 -10.57 -36.67
C HIS A 487 24.49 -11.18 -35.35
N TYR A 488 23.46 -12.03 -35.43
CA TYR A 488 23.03 -12.87 -34.31
C TYR A 488 23.47 -14.30 -34.59
N THR A 489 24.30 -14.87 -33.72
CA THR A 489 24.60 -16.30 -33.76
C THR A 489 23.76 -17.00 -32.69
N ARG A 490 22.80 -17.83 -33.10
CA ARG A 490 22.07 -18.69 -32.16
C ARG A 490 22.91 -19.94 -31.90
N LEU A 491 23.48 -20.04 -30.70
CA LEU A 491 24.10 -21.28 -30.25
C LEU A 491 23.01 -22.19 -29.64
N PRO A 492 22.85 -23.43 -30.10
CA PRO A 492 21.94 -24.36 -29.44
C PRO A 492 22.46 -24.66 -28.03
N LEU A 493 21.62 -24.43 -27.02
CA LEU A 493 21.91 -24.84 -25.66
C LEU A 493 21.57 -26.34 -25.53
N ILE A 494 22.61 -27.18 -25.53
CA ILE A 494 22.47 -28.61 -25.19
C ILE A 494 22.63 -28.71 -23.67
N VAL A 495 21.51 -28.73 -22.95
CA VAL A 495 21.49 -29.07 -21.52
C VAL A 495 21.41 -30.59 -21.43
N ARG A 496 22.39 -31.23 -20.77
CA ARG A 496 22.37 -32.68 -20.48
C ARG A 496 21.74 -32.96 -19.14
#